data_AF-A0A6N7ICP1-F1
#
_entry.id   AF-A0A6N7ICP1-F1
#
_cell.length_a   1.000
_cell.length_b   1.000
_cell.length_c   1.000
_cell.angle_alpha   90.00
_cell.angle_beta   90.00
_cell.angle_gamma   90.00
#
_symmetry.space_group_name_H-M   'P 1'
#
loop_
_entity.id
_entity.type
_entity.pdbx_description
1 polymer ?
#
loop_
_entity_poly.entity_id
_entity_poly.type
_entity_poly.pdbx_seq_one_letter_code
_entity_poly.pdbx_strand_id
1 'polypeptide(L)'
;MILHENVLHYQVGSPKTMRDQLQTLIEAAQRPHVTVQIVPASAAVHSGMNGAFVLASLDGEPGMVYLESARAAQVTDRQEDVQAITDIWEAIGHETLPVSASLDLISKGMEQWT
;
A
#
# COMPACT_ATOMS: atom_id res chain seq x y z
N MET A 1 -0.30 0.60 -5.39
CA MET A 1 0.08 0.41 -3.98
C MET A 1 -1.00 1.01 -3.11
N ILE A 2 -1.39 0.30 -2.06
CA ILE A 2 -2.36 0.76 -1.08
C ILE A 2 -1.66 0.85 0.27
N LEU A 3 -1.83 1.96 0.98
CA LEU A 3 -1.26 2.20 2.30
C LEU A 3 -2.38 2.58 3.29
N HIS A 4 -2.22 2.25 4.56
CA HIS A 4 -3.13 2.73 5.60
C HIS A 4 -2.69 4.13 6.09
N GLU A 5 -3.62 5.05 6.34
CA GLU A 5 -3.33 6.45 6.73
C GLU A 5 -2.33 6.57 7.91
N ASN A 6 -2.44 5.68 8.90
CA ASN A 6 -1.52 5.66 10.05
C ASN A 6 -0.03 5.67 9.69
N VAL A 7 0.37 5.10 8.54
CA VAL A 7 1.79 5.09 8.13
C VAL A 7 2.35 6.49 7.87
N LEU A 8 1.49 7.47 7.60
CA LEU A 8 1.89 8.85 7.40
C LEU A 8 2.41 9.48 8.71
N HIS A 9 1.96 8.98 9.87
CA HIS A 9 2.18 9.55 11.20
C HIS A 9 3.25 8.82 12.04
N TYR A 10 3.70 7.65 11.60
CA TYR A 10 4.75 6.93 12.31
C TYR A 10 6.13 7.44 11.89
N GLN A 11 6.91 7.92 12.85
CA GLN A 11 8.27 8.37 12.55
C GLN A 11 9.18 7.18 12.26
N VAL A 12 9.70 7.12 11.03
CA VAL A 12 10.77 6.22 10.63
C VAL A 12 12.04 7.05 10.39
N GLY A 13 13.08 6.79 11.18
CA GLY A 13 14.30 7.59 11.14
C GLY A 13 14.08 8.99 11.71
N SER A 14 14.36 10.03 10.92
CA SER A 14 14.22 11.44 11.33
C SER A 14 12.97 12.11 10.74
N PRO A 15 12.49 13.25 11.27
CA PRO A 15 11.42 14.02 10.63
C PRO A 15 11.73 14.36 9.16
N LYS A 16 12.98 14.75 8.87
CA LYS A 16 13.45 14.96 7.50
C LYS A 16 13.29 13.70 6.63
N THR A 17 13.63 12.53 7.17
CA THR A 17 13.48 11.24 6.46
C THR A 17 12.02 10.98 6.11
N MET A 18 11.09 11.18 7.06
CA MET A 18 9.66 11.01 6.79
C MET A 18 9.15 11.99 5.74
N ARG A 19 9.55 13.26 5.82
CA ARG A 19 9.23 14.27 4.82
C ARG A 19 9.70 13.85 3.42
N ASP A 20 10.95 13.42 3.30
CA ASP A 20 11.54 13.00 2.02
C ASP A 20 10.88 11.71 1.48
N GLN A 21 10.47 10.79 2.36
CA GLN A 21 9.72 9.58 1.97
C GLN A 21 8.34 9.92 1.40
N LEU A 22 7.56 10.77 2.09
CA LEU A 22 6.24 11.17 1.61
C LEU A 22 6.32 11.98 0.30
N GLN A 23 7.32 12.85 0.17
CA GLN A 23 7.62 13.56 -1.09
C GLN A 23 7.91 12.57 -2.23
N THR A 24 8.71 11.53 -1.96
CA THR A 24 9.03 10.49 -2.95
C THR A 24 7.78 9.73 -3.41
N LEU A 25 6.82 9.47 -2.52
CA LEU A 25 5.55 8.83 -2.88
C LEU A 25 4.73 9.70 -3.84
N ILE A 26 4.66 11.01 -3.58
CA ILE A 26 3.96 11.97 -4.44
C ILE A 26 4.63 12.01 -5.82
N GLU A 27 5.96 12.11 -5.87
CA GLU A 27 6.72 12.11 -7.13
C GLU A 27 6.57 10.81 -7.92
N ALA A 28 6.59 9.67 -7.22
CA ALA A 28 6.40 8.36 -7.85
C ALA A 28 5.02 8.24 -8.49
N ALA A 29 3.98 8.75 -7.84
CA ALA A 29 2.60 8.74 -8.34
C ALA A 29 2.38 9.60 -9.60
N GLN A 30 3.35 10.42 -10.01
CA GLN A 30 3.30 11.14 -11.29
C GLN A 30 3.62 10.25 -12.49
N ARG A 31 4.13 9.03 -12.27
CA ARG A 31 4.46 8.09 -13.34
C ARG A 31 3.18 7.35 -13.81
N PRO A 32 3.02 7.09 -15.12
CA PRO A 32 1.78 6.55 -15.68
C PRO A 32 1.38 5.15 -15.18
N HIS A 33 2.31 4.40 -14.58
CA HIS A 33 2.08 3.03 -14.09
C HIS A 33 2.17 2.93 -12.56
N VAL A 34 2.14 4.07 -11.85
CA VAL A 34 2.24 4.10 -10.40
C VAL A 34 0.98 4.73 -9.82
N THR A 35 0.20 3.92 -9.13
CA THR A 35 -0.96 4.37 -8.36
C THR A 35 -0.65 4.23 -6.87
N VAL A 36 -0.81 5.31 -6.12
CA VAL A 36 -0.73 5.31 -4.65
C VAL A 36 -2.09 5.70 -4.10
N GLN A 37 -2.65 4.85 -3.26
CA GLN A 37 -3.93 5.08 -2.60
C GLN A 37 -3.81 4.89 -1.10
N ILE A 38 -4.62 5.66 -0.36
CA ILE A 38 -4.70 5.58 1.09
C ILE A 38 -6.03 4.96 1.50
N VAL A 39 -6.00 3.98 2.39
CA VAL A 39 -7.15 3.59 3.21
C VAL A 39 -7.22 4.57 4.39
N PRO A 40 -8.32 5.34 4.53
CA PRO A 40 -8.43 6.32 5.59
C PRO A 40 -8.53 5.64 6.95
N ALA A 41 -8.06 6.30 8.02
CA ALA A 41 -8.10 5.76 9.37
C ALA A 41 -9.53 5.52 9.90
N SER A 42 -10.54 6.10 9.25
CA SER A 42 -11.96 5.87 9.52
C SER A 42 -12.54 4.64 8.84
N ALA A 43 -11.79 3.94 7.98
CA ALA A 43 -12.25 2.74 7.31
C ALA A 43 -12.57 1.64 8.33
N ALA A 44 -13.54 0.79 8.01
CA ALA A 44 -13.86 -0.37 8.85
C ALA A 44 -12.71 -1.40 8.81
N VAL A 45 -12.73 -2.36 9.74
CA VAL A 45 -11.77 -3.46 9.72
C VAL A 45 -11.89 -4.21 8.40
N HIS A 46 -10.76 -4.32 7.68
CA HIS A 46 -10.68 -4.97 6.38
C HIS A 46 -9.56 -6.01 6.37
N SER A 47 -9.64 -6.95 5.42
CA SER A 47 -8.70 -8.09 5.30
C SER A 47 -7.24 -7.67 5.09
N GLY A 48 -7.00 -6.50 4.51
CA GLY A 48 -5.66 -5.91 4.40
C GLY A 48 -4.94 -5.58 5.71
N MET A 49 -5.62 -5.63 6.85
CA MET A 49 -4.98 -5.46 8.16
C MET A 49 -4.19 -6.69 8.63
N ASN A 50 -4.31 -7.83 7.95
CA ASN A 50 -3.67 -9.09 8.37
C ASN A 50 -2.18 -9.20 8.02
N GLY A 51 -1.63 -8.24 7.30
CA GLY A 51 -0.21 -8.20 6.93
C GLY A 51 0.02 -7.61 5.55
N ALA A 52 1.27 -7.20 5.29
CA ALA A 52 1.66 -6.70 3.99
C ALA A 52 1.84 -7.87 3.00
N PHE A 53 1.50 -7.61 1.74
CA PHE A 53 1.71 -8.55 0.65
C PHE A 53 1.97 -7.80 -0.65
N VAL A 54 2.55 -8.49 -1.63
CA VAL A 54 2.69 -8.02 -3.00
C VAL A 54 2.09 -9.06 -3.93
N LEU A 55 1.18 -8.62 -4.80
CA LEU A 55 0.62 -9.43 -5.87
C LEU A 55 1.29 -9.01 -7.19
N ALA A 56 1.82 -10.00 -7.91
CA ALA A 56 2.41 -9.82 -9.23
C ALA A 56 1.65 -10.68 -10.24
N SER A 57 1.35 -10.08 -11.40
CA SER A 57 0.74 -10.77 -12.52
C SER A 57 1.45 -10.35 -13.81
N LEU A 58 1.67 -11.31 -14.71
CA LEU A 58 2.28 -11.10 -16.02
C LEU A 58 1.48 -11.88 -17.05
N ASP A 59 1.22 -11.25 -18.20
CA ASP A 59 0.44 -11.87 -19.27
C ASP A 59 1.04 -13.22 -19.70
N GLY A 60 0.24 -14.28 -19.63
CA GLY A 60 0.64 -15.63 -20.02
C GLY A 60 1.38 -16.43 -18.94
N GLU A 61 1.70 -15.84 -17.78
CA GLU A 61 2.37 -16.52 -16.67
C GLU A 61 1.44 -16.69 -15.46
N PRO A 62 1.68 -17.69 -14.58
CA PRO A 62 1.00 -17.77 -13.30
C PRO A 62 1.23 -16.51 -12.46
N GLY A 63 0.18 -16.04 -11.79
CA GLY A 63 0.34 -14.97 -10.79
C GLY A 63 1.25 -15.42 -9.65
N MET A 64 1.91 -14.46 -9.01
CA MET A 64 2.77 -14.70 -7.87
C MET A 64 2.38 -13.79 -6.71
N VAL A 65 2.48 -14.33 -5.52
CA VAL A 65 2.26 -13.59 -4.27
C VAL A 65 3.53 -13.64 -3.44
N TYR A 66 3.91 -12.49 -2.91
CA TYR A 66 4.82 -12.36 -1.78
C TYR A 66 4.01 -12.02 -0.53
N LEU A 67 4.12 -12.84 0.51
CA LEU A 67 3.52 -12.62 1.83
C LEU A 67 4.61 -12.25 2.83
N GLU A 68 4.45 -11.12 3.49
CA GLU A 68 5.32 -10.72 4.60
C GLU A 68 4.77 -11.23 5.92
N SER A 69 5.64 -11.80 6.75
CA SER A 69 5.32 -12.12 8.15
C SER A 69 6.48 -11.75 9.06
N ALA A 70 6.21 -11.64 10.36
CA ALA A 70 7.23 -11.30 11.36
C ALA A 70 8.39 -12.32 11.44
N ARG A 71 8.17 -13.57 10.99
CA ARG A 71 9.17 -14.66 11.10
C ARG A 71 9.87 -14.93 9.77
N ALA A 72 9.12 -14.94 8.68
CA ALA A 72 9.63 -15.31 7.37
C ALA A 72 8.76 -14.69 6.28
N ALA A 73 9.36 -14.40 5.14
CA ALA A 73 8.62 -14.12 3.93
C ALA A 73 8.34 -15.41 3.16
N GLN A 74 7.22 -15.45 2.46
CA GLN A 74 6.86 -16.56 1.56
C GLN A 74 6.57 -16.01 0.17
N VAL A 75 7.14 -16.65 -0.86
CA VAL A 75 6.75 -16.46 -2.26
C VAL A 75 6.03 -17.72 -2.71
N THR A 76 4.87 -17.56 -3.34
CA THR A 76 4.03 -18.68 -3.80
C THR A 76 3.37 -18.33 -5.14
N ASP A 77 3.30 -19.31 -6.03
CA ASP A 77 2.58 -19.28 -7.32
C ASP A 77 1.36 -20.23 -7.30
N ARG A 78 1.03 -20.80 -6.12
CA ARG A 78 -0.13 -21.69 -5.99
C ARG A 78 -1.40 -20.89 -6.29
N GLN A 79 -2.17 -21.37 -7.25
CA GLN A 79 -3.39 -20.69 -7.74
C GLN A 79 -4.36 -20.32 -6.62
N GLU A 80 -4.52 -21.18 -5.61
CA GLU A 80 -5.39 -20.92 -4.44
C GLU A 80 -4.90 -19.74 -3.58
N ASP A 81 -3.59 -19.59 -3.39
CA ASP A 81 -3.01 -18.48 -2.64
C ASP A 81 -3.14 -17.18 -3.44
N VAL A 82 -2.82 -17.23 -4.74
CA VAL A 82 -2.94 -16.08 -5.65
C VAL A 82 -4.37 -15.57 -5.70
N GLN A 83 -5.35 -16.46 -5.82
CA GLN A 83 -6.76 -16.06 -5.83
C GLN A 83 -7.17 -15.45 -4.50
N ALA A 84 -6.84 -16.08 -3.37
CA ALA A 84 -7.20 -15.57 -2.05
C ALA A 84 -6.63 -14.15 -1.80
N ILE A 85 -5.39 -13.89 -2.22
CA ILE A 85 -4.78 -12.57 -2.08
C ILE A 85 -5.34 -11.57 -3.08
N THR A 86 -5.74 -12.00 -4.28
CA THR A 86 -6.45 -11.15 -5.25
C THR A 86 -7.78 -10.67 -4.68
N ASP A 87 -8.56 -11.57 -4.08
CA ASP A 87 -9.84 -11.22 -3.44
C ASP A 87 -9.65 -10.19 -2.31
N ILE A 88 -8.58 -10.35 -1.52
CA ILE A 88 -8.20 -9.39 -0.47
C ILE A 88 -7.81 -8.04 -1.09
N TRP A 89 -6.99 -8.03 -2.15
CA TRP A 89 -6.57 -6.80 -2.84
C TRP A 89 -7.77 -6.01 -3.37
N GLU A 90 -8.72 -6.69 -4.02
CA GLU A 90 -9.95 -6.07 -4.53
C GLU A 90 -10.82 -5.51 -3.40
N ALA A 91 -10.99 -6.27 -2.32
CA ALA A 91 -11.74 -5.83 -1.15
C ALA A 91 -11.13 -4.58 -0.51
N ILE A 92 -9.80 -4.52 -0.35
CA ILE A 92 -9.13 -3.33 0.18
C ILE A 92 -9.32 -2.14 -0.77
N GLY A 93 -9.28 -2.37 -2.09
CA GLY A 93 -9.48 -1.33 -3.10
C GLY A 93 -10.77 -0.53 -2.89
N HIS A 94 -11.85 -1.18 -2.46
CA HIS A 94 -13.13 -0.51 -2.15
C HIS A 94 -13.10 0.40 -0.92
N GLU A 95 -12.15 0.19 -0.01
CA GLU A 95 -11.97 1.01 1.20
C GLU A 95 -11.02 2.20 0.98
N THR A 96 -10.42 2.29 -0.21
CA THR A 96 -9.44 3.35 -0.51
C THR A 96 -10.10 4.68 -0.89
N LEU A 97 -9.41 5.77 -0.56
CA LEU A 97 -9.72 7.08 -1.13
C LEU A 97 -9.40 7.09 -2.64
N PRO A 98 -10.07 7.97 -3.41
CA PRO A 98 -9.63 8.31 -4.76
C PRO A 98 -8.16 8.73 -4.79
N VAL A 99 -7.49 8.53 -5.92
CA VAL A 99 -6.04 8.82 -6.06
C VAL A 99 -5.72 10.26 -5.71
N SER A 100 -6.50 11.24 -6.19
CA SER A 100 -6.28 12.66 -5.85
C SER A 100 -6.39 12.92 -4.35
N ALA A 101 -7.45 12.44 -3.71
CA ALA A 101 -7.64 12.59 -2.26
C ALA A 101 -6.56 11.87 -1.45
N SER A 102 -6.04 10.74 -1.95
CA SER A 102 -4.90 10.05 -1.35
C SER A 102 -3.63 10.90 -1.39
N LEU A 103 -3.34 11.55 -2.52
CA LEU A 103 -2.18 12.43 -2.67
C LEU A 103 -2.32 13.72 -1.84
N ASP A 104 -3.53 14.27 -1.72
CA ASP A 104 -3.81 15.40 -0.85
C ASP A 104 -3.53 15.04 0.62
N LEU A 105 -3.96 13.84 1.05
CA LEU A 105 -3.73 13.36 2.41
C LEU A 105 -2.26 13.09 2.71
N ILE A 106 -1.51 12.52 1.75
CA ILE A 106 -0.05 12.35 1.85
C ILE A 106 0.64 13.72 1.96
N SER A 107 0.22 14.70 1.15
CA SER A 107 0.77 16.06 1.17
C SER A 107 0.53 16.74 2.52
N LYS A 108 -0.68 16.63 3.07
CA LYS A 108 -1.01 17.12 4.42
C LYS A 108 -0.20 16.40 5.50
N GLY A 109 -0.05 15.08 5.41
CA GLY A 109 0.78 14.29 6.32
C GLY A 109 2.25 14.72 6.29
N MET A 110 2.76 15.23 5.18
CA MET A 110 4.12 15.76 5.07
C MET A 110 4.34 17.03 5.90
N GLU A 111 3.31 17.86 6.10
CA GLU A 111 3.41 19.12 6.85
C GLU A 111 3.73 18.92 8.34
N GLN A 112 3.43 17.74 8.89
CA GLN A 112 3.73 17.43 10.29
C GLN A 112 5.21 17.10 10.54
N TRP A 113 5.99 16.92 9.47
CA TRP A 113 7.41 16.55 9.50
C TRP A 113 8.31 17.74 9.13
N THR A 114 8.24 18.83 9.90
CA THR A 114 9.10 20.02 9.78
C THR A 114 10.43 19.87 10.50
#